data_AF-A0AAN1Y5W6-F1
#
_entry.id   AF-A0AAN1Y5W6-F1
#
_cell.length_a   1.000
_cell.length_b   1.000
_cell.length_c   1.000
_cell.angle_alpha   90.00
_cell.angle_beta   90.00
_cell.angle_gamma   90.00
#
_symmetry.space_group_name_H-M   'P 1'
#
loop_
_entity.id
_entity.type
_entity.pdbx_description
1 polymer ?
#
loop_
_entity_poly.entity_id
_entity_poly.type
_entity_poly.pdbx_seq_one_letter_code
_entity_poly.pdbx_strand_id
1 'polypeptide(L)'
;MNILKTLSGVALTTALAGCAVPPPMGVTNASRADATVKFSYLLNGSQPANFTPTFNGAQEKAAAICKKWGYTGAEAVDELAKTECSETNIFIRGCLKGEVSKLYMCSGKIQQ
;
A
#
# COMPACT_ATOMS: atom_id res chain seq x y z
N MET A 1 -18.40 61.28 16.58
CA MET A 1 -17.44 60.74 15.60
C MET A 1 -16.47 59.83 16.35
N ASN A 2 -16.57 58.51 16.14
CA ASN A 2 -15.53 57.48 16.30
C ASN A 2 -16.18 56.10 16.13
N ILE A 3 -16.24 55.67 14.88
CA ILE A 3 -16.79 54.38 14.45
C ILE A 3 -15.59 53.43 14.33
N LEU A 4 -15.03 52.97 15.45
CA LEU A 4 -14.00 51.92 15.39
C LEU A 4 -14.70 50.57 15.33
N LYS A 5 -15.03 50.19 14.09
CA LYS A 5 -15.42 48.86 13.63
C LYS A 5 -14.61 47.76 14.35
N THR A 6 -15.24 47.07 15.29
CA THR A 6 -14.79 45.76 15.78
C THR A 6 -15.11 44.71 14.72
N LEU A 7 -14.26 44.60 13.69
CA LEU A 7 -14.21 43.39 12.86
C LEU A 7 -13.62 42.27 13.73
N SER A 8 -14.50 41.53 14.40
CA SER A 8 -14.17 40.27 15.06
C SER A 8 -13.84 39.25 13.97
N GLY A 9 -12.59 39.24 13.53
CA GLY A 9 -12.06 38.32 12.54
C GLY A 9 -12.10 36.89 13.06
N VAL A 10 -13.00 36.08 12.52
CA VAL A 10 -12.96 34.63 12.68
C VAL A 10 -11.74 34.13 11.92
N ALA A 11 -10.66 33.88 12.65
CA ALA A 11 -9.47 33.22 12.12
C ALA A 11 -9.83 31.75 11.83
N LEU A 12 -10.25 31.49 10.59
CA LEU A 12 -10.51 30.15 10.09
C LEU A 12 -9.15 29.46 9.89
N THR A 13 -8.61 28.83 10.94
CA THR A 13 -7.46 27.94 10.83
C THR A 13 -7.90 26.67 10.12
N THR A 14 -7.92 26.70 8.78
CA THR A 14 -7.94 25.48 7.97
C THR A 14 -6.67 24.71 8.28
N ALA A 15 -6.75 23.76 9.21
CA ALA A 15 -5.73 22.74 9.36
C ALA A 15 -5.68 21.99 8.02
N LEU A 16 -4.62 22.22 7.24
CA LEU A 16 -4.30 21.37 6.09
C LEU A 16 -3.99 19.99 6.67
N ALA A 17 -5.02 19.15 6.81
CA ALA A 17 -4.85 17.72 6.93
C ALA A 17 -4.21 17.26 5.62
N GLY A 18 -2.88 17.24 5.57
CA GLY A 18 -2.15 16.66 4.46
C GLY A 18 -2.54 15.20 4.37
N CYS A 19 -3.34 14.83 3.37
CA CYS A 19 -3.52 13.45 2.99
C CYS A 19 -2.16 12.92 2.54
N ALA A 20 -1.43 12.29 3.46
CA ALA A 20 -0.27 11.48 3.11
C ALA A 20 -0.79 10.30 2.28
N VAL A 21 -0.77 10.46 0.95
CA VAL A 21 -1.20 9.41 0.03
C VAL A 21 -0.21 8.25 0.18
N PRO A 22 -0.66 7.05 0.58
CA PRO A 22 0.23 5.91 0.67
C PRO A 22 0.83 5.60 -0.71
N PRO A 23 2.05 5.06 -0.78
CA PRO A 23 2.63 4.65 -2.05
C PRO A 23 1.65 3.74 -2.81
N PRO A 24 1.56 3.83 -4.14
CA PRO A 24 0.66 2.98 -4.89
C PRO A 24 1.08 1.51 -4.75
N MET A 25 0.13 0.65 -4.39
CA MET A 25 0.30 -0.80 -4.42
C MET A 25 0.24 -1.30 -5.87
N GLY A 26 1.27 -1.99 -6.32
CA GLY A 26 1.36 -2.55 -7.67
C GLY A 26 1.46 -4.07 -7.68
N VAL A 27 1.12 -4.70 -8.81
CA VAL A 27 1.47 -6.09 -9.09
C VAL A 27 2.92 -6.09 -9.60
N THR A 28 3.84 -6.69 -8.85
CA THR A 28 5.26 -6.76 -9.21
C THR A 28 5.62 -8.08 -9.90
N ASN A 29 4.88 -9.15 -9.61
CA ASN A 29 5.03 -10.42 -10.30
C ASN A 29 3.68 -11.13 -10.39
N ALA A 30 3.39 -11.78 -11.51
CA ALA A 30 2.23 -12.65 -11.65
C ALA A 30 2.61 -13.82 -12.56
N SER A 31 2.71 -15.02 -11.99
CA SER A 31 3.06 -16.23 -12.72
C SER A 31 1.87 -17.17 -12.78
N ARG A 32 1.35 -17.38 -13.99
CA ARG A 32 0.28 -18.36 -14.24
C ARG A 32 0.78 -19.80 -14.03
N ALA A 33 2.03 -20.08 -14.41
CA ALA A 33 2.61 -21.41 -14.30
C ALA A 33 2.75 -21.83 -12.82
N ASP A 34 3.19 -20.91 -11.97
CA ASP A 34 3.33 -21.12 -10.53
C ASP A 34 2.05 -20.85 -9.75
N ALA A 35 0.99 -20.35 -10.43
CA ALA A 35 -0.27 -19.95 -9.83
C ALA A 35 -0.11 -18.91 -8.70
N THR A 36 0.78 -17.94 -8.87
CA THR A 36 1.09 -16.92 -7.87
C THR A 36 0.98 -15.48 -8.39
N VAL A 37 0.66 -14.56 -7.49
CA VAL A 37 0.57 -13.12 -7.72
C VAL A 37 1.24 -12.39 -6.56
N LYS A 38 2.30 -11.63 -6.84
CA LYS A 38 3.03 -10.79 -5.89
C LYS A 38 2.56 -9.35 -6.02
N PHE A 39 2.10 -8.79 -4.91
CA PHE A 39 1.82 -7.36 -4.77
C PHE A 39 2.93 -6.70 -3.97
N SER A 40 3.30 -5.47 -4.35
CA SER A 40 4.31 -4.73 -3.59
C SER A 40 4.04 -3.23 -3.52
N TYR A 41 4.59 -2.64 -2.47
CA TYR A 41 4.77 -1.21 -2.26
C TYR A 41 6.23 -0.87 -2.48
N LEU A 42 6.51 0.09 -3.37
CA LEU A 42 7.84 0.64 -3.55
C LEU A 42 8.06 1.78 -2.55
N LEU A 43 9.08 1.63 -1.72
CA LEU A 43 9.56 2.64 -0.79
C LEU A 43 10.63 3.49 -1.46
N ASN A 44 10.50 4.81 -1.34
CA ASN A 44 11.38 5.79 -1.99
C ASN A 44 11.82 6.91 -1.04
N GLY A 45 11.61 6.74 0.26
CA GLY A 45 11.97 7.69 1.32
C GLY A 45 10.92 8.76 1.57
N SER A 46 9.82 8.75 0.82
CA SER A 46 8.69 9.67 1.03
C SER A 46 7.72 9.17 2.10
N GLN A 47 7.85 7.90 2.50
CA GLN A 47 7.01 7.26 3.51
C GLN A 47 7.48 7.64 4.92
N PRO A 48 6.57 7.74 5.90
CA PRO A 48 6.94 7.96 7.29
C PRO A 48 7.79 6.80 7.82
N ALA A 49 8.65 7.07 8.81
CA ALA A 49 9.53 6.06 9.42
C ALA A 49 8.78 4.82 9.97
N ASN A 50 7.51 5.00 10.36
CA ASN A 50 6.64 3.95 10.89
C ASN A 50 5.64 3.43 9.83
N PHE A 51 5.98 3.51 8.55
CA PHE A 51 5.10 3.09 7.47
C PHE A 51 4.72 1.61 7.63
N THR A 52 3.41 1.39 7.85
CA THR A 52 2.83 0.05 7.92
C THR A 52 2.01 -0.17 6.65
N PRO A 53 2.51 -0.95 5.68
CA PRO A 53 1.79 -1.18 4.44
C PRO A 53 0.53 -1.99 4.70
N THR A 54 -0.60 -1.51 4.18
CA THR A 54 -1.87 -2.22 4.24
C THR A 54 -2.15 -2.82 2.87
N PHE A 55 -2.17 -4.14 2.74
CA PHE A 55 -2.49 -4.83 1.47
C PHE A 55 -4.02 -4.94 1.27
N ASN A 56 -4.75 -3.88 1.59
CA ASN A 56 -6.20 -3.89 1.51
C ASN A 56 -6.65 -4.02 0.04
N GLY A 57 -7.59 -4.93 -0.22
CA GLY A 57 -8.04 -5.28 -1.57
C GLY A 57 -7.02 -6.04 -2.43
N ALA A 58 -5.80 -6.32 -1.94
CA ALA A 58 -4.82 -7.08 -2.70
C ALA A 58 -5.27 -8.52 -2.95
N GLN A 59 -5.90 -9.16 -1.96
CA GLN A 59 -6.45 -10.51 -2.11
C GLN A 59 -7.57 -10.58 -3.15
N GLU A 60 -8.48 -9.61 -3.16
CA GLU A 60 -9.55 -9.55 -4.16
C GLU A 60 -9.00 -9.34 -5.58
N LYS A 61 -8.00 -8.45 -5.72
CA LYS A 61 -7.29 -8.24 -6.99
C LYS A 61 -6.52 -9.50 -7.42
N ALA A 62 -5.86 -10.18 -6.50
CA ALA A 62 -5.20 -11.46 -6.75
C ALA A 62 -6.21 -12.50 -7.24
N ALA A 63 -7.36 -12.62 -6.55
CA ALA A 63 -8.44 -13.52 -6.92
C ALA A 63 -8.99 -13.19 -8.31
N ALA A 64 -9.13 -11.91 -8.67
CA ALA A 64 -9.55 -11.50 -10.01
C ALA A 64 -8.54 -11.93 -11.09
N ILE A 65 -7.24 -11.86 -10.81
CA ILE A 65 -6.18 -12.35 -11.71
C ILE A 65 -6.25 -13.87 -11.82
N CYS A 66 -6.32 -14.57 -10.69
CA CYS A 66 -6.43 -16.03 -10.62
C CYS A 66 -7.69 -16.56 -11.34
N LYS A 67 -8.82 -15.86 -11.26
CA LYS A 67 -10.05 -16.17 -12.01
C LYS A 67 -9.86 -16.15 -13.51
N LYS A 68 -9.08 -15.20 -14.04
CA LYS A 68 -8.72 -15.17 -15.47
C LYS A 68 -7.90 -16.40 -15.89
N TRP A 69 -7.26 -17.09 -14.94
CA TRP A 69 -6.49 -18.30 -15.18
C TRP A 69 -7.26 -19.60 -14.92
N GLY A 70 -8.53 -19.53 -14.52
CA GLY A 70 -9.37 -20.70 -14.23
C GLY A 70 -9.38 -21.15 -12.76
N TYR A 71 -8.96 -20.29 -11.84
CA TYR A 71 -9.04 -20.54 -10.40
C TYR A 71 -10.26 -19.83 -9.78
N THR A 72 -10.73 -20.31 -8.64
CA THR A 72 -11.90 -19.75 -7.94
C THR A 72 -11.53 -18.57 -7.05
N GLY A 73 -10.31 -18.56 -6.50
CA GLY A 73 -9.86 -17.56 -5.54
C GLY A 73 -8.34 -17.41 -5.50
N ALA A 74 -7.90 -16.62 -4.53
CA ALA A 74 -6.51 -16.44 -4.16
C ALA A 74 -6.39 -16.26 -2.65
N GLU A 75 -5.31 -16.80 -2.08
CA GLU A 75 -5.00 -16.77 -0.66
C GLU A 75 -3.60 -16.23 -0.45
N ALA A 76 -3.37 -15.52 0.66
CA ALA A 76 -2.03 -15.05 0.99
C ALA A 76 -1.15 -16.25 1.36
N VAL A 77 0.05 -16.33 0.77
CA VAL A 77 1.02 -17.39 1.08
C VAL A 77 1.60 -17.20 2.47
N ASP A 78 1.92 -15.94 2.80
CA ASP A 78 2.45 -15.54 4.09
C ASP A 78 1.45 -14.60 4.77
N GLU A 79 1.26 -14.73 6.09
CA GLU A 79 0.44 -13.78 6.86
C GLU A 79 1.09 -12.39 6.88
N LEU A 80 2.42 -12.36 6.99
CA LEU A 80 3.24 -11.14 7.06
C LEU A 80 3.78 -10.76 5.68
N ALA A 81 3.91 -9.45 5.44
CA ALA A 81 4.56 -8.94 4.24
C ALA A 81 6.09 -9.00 4.40
N LYS A 82 6.78 -9.37 3.31
CA LYS A 82 8.25 -9.39 3.25
C LYS A 82 8.76 -8.01 2.86
N THR A 83 9.67 -7.47 3.67
CA THR A 83 10.30 -6.17 3.42
C THR A 83 11.74 -6.39 2.97
N GLU A 84 12.02 -6.03 1.73
CA GLU A 84 13.36 -6.02 1.16
C GLU A 84 13.86 -4.58 1.16
N CYS A 85 14.86 -4.28 1.99
CA CYS A 85 15.40 -2.93 2.09
C CYS A 85 16.69 -2.79 1.30
N SER A 86 16.72 -1.82 0.39
CA SER A 86 17.90 -1.51 -0.43
C SER A 86 18.76 -0.42 0.21
N GLU A 87 18.13 0.61 0.80
CA GLU A 87 18.82 1.70 1.48
C GLU A 87 18.24 1.89 2.88
N THR A 88 19.09 1.76 3.89
CA THR A 88 18.82 2.19 5.26
C THR A 88 19.60 3.47 5.53
N ASN A 89 19.08 4.34 6.40
CA ASN A 89 19.83 5.51 6.85
C ASN A 89 19.92 5.50 8.39
N ILE A 90 20.94 6.16 8.96
CA ILE A 90 21.17 6.11 10.42
C ILE A 90 20.17 6.97 11.22
N PHE A 91 19.58 7.97 10.56
CA PHE A 91 18.68 8.97 11.17
C PHE A 91 17.22 8.48 11.26
N ILE A 92 16.83 7.61 10.34
CA ILE A 92 15.51 7.02 10.18
C ILE A 92 15.73 5.54 10.49
N ARG A 93 15.29 5.08 11.66
CA ARG A 93 15.39 3.68 12.11
C ARG A 93 14.51 2.71 11.29
N GLY A 94 14.42 2.91 9.98
CA GLY A 94 13.55 2.22 9.06
C GLY A 94 14.16 2.16 7.65
N CYS A 95 13.38 1.62 6.72
CA CYS A 95 13.81 1.47 5.33
C CYS A 95 13.56 2.77 4.56
N LEU A 96 14.61 3.36 4.00
CA LEU A 96 14.50 4.56 3.16
C LEU A 96 14.02 4.16 1.76
N LYS A 97 14.71 3.25 1.09
CA LYS A 97 14.30 2.69 -0.20
C LYS A 97 14.26 1.17 -0.14
N GLY A 98 13.23 0.60 -0.74
CA GLY A 98 13.03 -0.83 -0.72
C GLY A 98 11.68 -1.22 -1.28
N GLU A 99 11.31 -2.47 -1.06
CA GLU A 99 10.05 -3.04 -1.51
C GLU A 99 9.42 -3.80 -0.34
N VAL A 100 8.15 -3.49 -0.04
CA VAL A 100 7.36 -4.34 0.85
C VAL A 100 6.39 -5.12 -0.01
N SER A 101 6.47 -6.45 0.05
CA SER A 101 5.73 -7.32 -0.83
C SER A 101 4.95 -8.40 -0.10
N LYS A 102 3.85 -8.83 -0.70
CA LYS A 102 3.01 -9.92 -0.21
C LYS A 102 2.62 -10.82 -1.37
N LEU A 103 2.82 -12.12 -1.17
CA LEU A 103 2.56 -13.13 -2.18
C LEU A 103 1.19 -13.75 -1.95
N TYR A 104 0.46 -13.96 -3.04
CA TYR A 104 -0.83 -14.61 -3.07
C TYR A 104 -0.77 -15.81 -4.01
N MET A 105 -1.30 -16.94 -3.59
CA MET A 105 -1.40 -18.16 -4.39
C MET A 105 -2.85 -18.40 -4.79
N CYS A 106 -3.07 -18.75 -6.05
CA CYS A 106 -4.39 -19.05 -6.55
C CYS A 106 -4.92 -20.34 -5.93
N SER A 107 -6.15 -20.31 -5.40
CA SER A 107 -6.80 -21.45 -4.75
C SER A 107 -8.06 -21.90 -5.49
N GLY A 108 -8.40 -23.19 -5.31
CA GLY A 108 -9.53 -23.87 -5.94
C GLY A 108 -9.48 -23.88 -7.47
N LYS A 109 -9.05 -25.00 -8.07
CA LYS A 109 -9.11 -25.19 -9.52
C LYS A 109 -10.56 -25.37 -9.93
N ILE A 110 -11.06 -24.58 -10.88
CA ILE A 110 -12.33 -24.88 -11.55
C ILE A 110 -12.03 -26.10 -12.42
N GLN A 111 -12.42 -27.30 -11.96
CA GLN A 111 -12.33 -28.50 -12.78
C GLN A 111 -13.14 -28.23 -14.05
N GLN A 112 -12.48 -28.23 -15.21
CA GLN A 112 -13.12 -28.14 -16.52
C GLN A 112 -13.63 -29.52 -16.93
#